data_AF-K8A1X4-F1
#
_entry.id   AF-K8A1X4-F1
#
_cell.length_a   1.000
_cell.length_b   1.000
_cell.length_c   1.000
_cell.angle_alpha   90.00
_cell.angle_beta   90.00
_cell.angle_gamma   90.00
#
_symmetry.space_group_name_H-M   'P 1'
#
loop_
_entity.id
_entity.type
_entity.pdbx_description
1 polymer ?
#
loop_
_entity_poly.entity_id
_entity_poly.type
_entity_poly.pdbx_seq_one_letter_code
_entity_poly.pdbx_strand_id
1 'polypeptide(L)'
;MLRTYIAALSVFAFSSHSALAQSLPAISAFSQPQIFTQWAHSRCISAIADSAALKEDANASAAAWFEASELPVEAFNAADKAITRALQTPLGGTAKSDYRVLKCALIAQSPDIDALYKRFSRKKAAQGVENF
;
A
#
# COMPACT_ATOMS: atom_id res chain seq x y z
N MET A 1 50.33 -56.12 14.11
CA MET A 1 49.81 -55.24 13.04
C MET A 1 49.13 -54.05 13.69
N LEU A 2 49.76 -52.88 13.67
CA LEU A 2 49.26 -51.66 14.32
C LEU A 2 48.48 -50.84 13.27
N ARG A 3 47.16 -50.79 13.37
CA ARG A 3 46.29 -50.00 12.48
C ARG A 3 46.27 -48.55 12.96
N THR A 4 46.96 -47.68 12.24
CA THR A 4 46.82 -46.23 12.34
C THR A 4 45.53 -45.80 11.68
N TYR A 5 44.60 -45.23 12.45
CA TYR A 5 43.40 -44.59 11.93
C TYR A 5 43.67 -43.08 11.76
N ILE A 6 43.80 -42.64 10.51
CA ILE A 6 43.87 -41.23 10.16
C ILE A 6 42.44 -40.70 10.22
N ALA A 7 42.11 -39.94 11.27
CA ALA A 7 40.87 -39.18 11.33
C ALA A 7 41.00 -37.97 10.39
N ALA A 8 40.36 -38.05 9.21
CA ALA A 8 40.25 -36.92 8.32
C ALA A 8 39.25 -35.91 8.92
N LEU A 9 39.75 -34.80 9.46
CA LEU A 9 38.91 -33.65 9.84
C LEU A 9 38.39 -32.98 8.57
N SER A 10 37.12 -33.20 8.26
CA SER A 10 36.39 -32.40 7.27
C SER A 10 36.04 -31.03 7.88
N VAL A 11 36.70 -29.97 7.43
CA VAL A 11 36.35 -28.59 7.81
C VAL A 11 35.09 -28.19 7.05
N PHE A 12 33.94 -28.17 7.74
CA PHE A 12 32.72 -27.55 7.24
C PHE A 12 32.89 -26.03 7.28
N ALA A 13 33.16 -25.42 6.12
CA ALA A 13 33.05 -23.97 5.97
C ALA A 13 31.56 -23.58 6.00
N PHE A 14 31.06 -23.18 7.18
CA PHE A 14 29.76 -22.54 7.30
C PHE A 14 29.83 -21.13 6.70
N SER A 15 29.52 -21.01 5.41
CA SER A 15 29.28 -19.71 4.77
C SER A 15 27.98 -19.12 5.30
N SER A 16 28.08 -18.39 6.41
CA SER A 16 26.97 -17.60 6.96
C SER A 16 26.66 -16.45 6.01
N HIS A 17 25.75 -16.67 5.06
CA HIS A 17 25.15 -15.59 4.30
C HIS A 17 24.14 -14.89 5.22
N SER A 18 24.62 -13.93 6.01
CA SER A 18 23.74 -12.94 6.63
C SER A 18 23.09 -12.15 5.50
N ALA A 19 21.88 -12.54 5.11
CA ALA A 19 21.05 -11.73 4.24
C ALA A 19 20.82 -10.40 4.97
N LEU A 20 21.46 -9.33 4.50
CA LEU A 20 21.23 -7.98 4.99
C LEU A 20 19.75 -7.66 4.75
N ALA A 21 18.95 -7.64 5.82
CA ALA A 21 17.58 -7.15 5.74
C ALA A 21 17.63 -5.67 5.36
N GLN A 22 17.28 -5.36 4.12
CA GLN A 22 17.12 -3.98 3.66
C GLN A 22 15.91 -3.37 4.37
N SER A 23 16.07 -2.17 4.94
CA SER A 23 14.98 -1.43 5.57
C SER A 23 13.92 -1.05 4.54
N LEU A 24 12.64 -1.13 4.92
CA LEU A 24 11.54 -0.64 4.08
C LEU A 24 11.65 0.89 3.89
N PRO A 25 11.21 1.43 2.75
CA PRO A 25 11.19 2.87 2.52
C PRO A 25 10.23 3.57 3.49
N ALA A 26 10.62 4.75 3.98
CA ALA A 26 9.73 5.61 4.75
C ALA A 26 8.62 6.21 3.87
N ILE A 27 7.48 6.56 4.46
CA ILE A 27 6.34 7.20 3.76
C ILE A 27 6.78 8.50 3.05
N SER A 28 7.72 9.24 3.63
CA SER A 28 8.27 10.47 3.04
C SER A 28 9.05 10.26 1.73
N ALA A 29 9.41 9.01 1.39
CA ALA A 29 10.04 8.70 0.11
C ALA A 29 9.05 8.66 -1.07
N PHE A 30 7.74 8.74 -0.79
CA PHE A 30 6.68 8.68 -1.79
C PHE A 30 6.22 10.09 -2.19
N SER A 31 5.90 10.26 -3.47
CA SER A 31 5.29 11.49 -3.97
C SER A 31 3.84 11.66 -3.48
N GLN A 32 3.34 12.89 -3.44
CA GLN A 32 1.95 13.18 -3.04
C GLN A 32 0.87 12.39 -3.83
N PRO A 33 0.98 12.19 -5.16
CA PRO A 33 0.05 11.30 -5.89
C PRO A 33 0.14 9.85 -5.41
N GLN A 34 1.35 9.34 -5.14
CA GLN A 34 1.54 7.98 -4.63
C GLN A 34 0.94 7.83 -3.23
N ILE A 35 1.15 8.81 -2.34
CA ILE A 35 0.56 8.83 -1.00
C ILE A 35 -0.96 8.74 -1.08
N PHE A 36 -1.61 9.55 -1.92
CA PHE A 36 -3.06 9.51 -2.09
C PHE A 36 -3.55 8.16 -2.68
N THR A 37 -2.78 7.60 -3.62
CA THR A 37 -3.05 6.26 -4.18
C THR A 37 -2.97 5.17 -3.11
N GLN A 38 -1.96 5.21 -2.24
CA GLN A 38 -1.80 4.24 -1.15
C GLN A 38 -2.85 4.39 -0.07
N TRP A 39 -3.27 5.62 0.23
CA TRP A 39 -4.44 5.88 1.07
C TRP A 39 -5.67 5.20 0.49
N ALA A 40 -5.96 5.43 -0.81
CA ALA A 40 -7.15 4.88 -1.47
C ALA A 40 -7.13 3.34 -1.47
N HIS A 41 -5.96 2.75 -1.71
CA HIS A 41 -5.77 1.30 -1.67
C HIS A 41 -6.06 0.73 -0.27
N SER A 42 -5.40 1.28 0.76
CA SER A 42 -5.55 0.84 2.16
C SER A 42 -7.00 1.00 2.64
N ARG A 43 -7.63 2.13 2.31
CA ARG A 43 -9.03 2.41 2.62
C ARG A 43 -9.96 1.43 1.93
N CYS A 44 -9.72 1.09 0.66
CA CYS A 44 -10.50 0.08 -0.05
C CYS A 44 -10.36 -1.31 0.60
N ILE A 45 -9.15 -1.71 1.01
CA ILE A 45 -8.94 -2.97 1.75
C ILE A 45 -9.77 -3.00 3.03
N SER A 46 -9.80 -1.89 3.80
CA SER A 46 -10.61 -1.80 5.01
C SER A 46 -12.12 -1.97 4.75
N ALA A 47 -12.60 -1.56 3.56
CA ALA A 47 -14.00 -1.68 3.17
C ALA A 47 -14.37 -3.11 2.73
N ILE A 48 -13.39 -3.91 2.32
CA ILE A 48 -13.61 -5.30 1.92
C ILE A 48 -13.20 -6.34 2.97
N ALA A 49 -12.52 -5.92 4.04
CA ALA A 49 -12.03 -6.81 5.07
C ALA A 49 -13.18 -7.48 5.84
N ASP A 50 -13.17 -8.82 5.87
CA ASP A 50 -14.19 -9.60 6.60
C ASP A 50 -13.84 -9.76 8.09
N SER A 51 -12.59 -9.55 8.48
CA SER A 51 -12.15 -9.58 9.88
C SER A 51 -11.97 -8.18 10.47
N ALA A 52 -12.33 -8.03 11.76
CA ALA A 52 -12.18 -6.76 12.47
C ALA A 52 -10.70 -6.34 12.56
N ALA A 53 -9.79 -7.29 12.83
CA ALA A 53 -8.35 -7.03 12.90
C ALA A 53 -7.79 -6.49 11.57
N LEU A 54 -8.15 -7.10 10.44
CA LEU A 54 -7.68 -6.62 9.13
C LEU A 54 -8.28 -5.25 8.79
N LYS A 55 -9.54 -5.02 9.15
CA LYS A 55 -10.19 -3.73 8.95
C LYS A 55 -9.52 -2.62 9.76
N GLU A 56 -9.17 -2.89 11.01
CA GLU A 56 -8.48 -1.95 11.90
C GLU A 56 -7.08 -1.62 11.38
N ASP A 57 -6.29 -2.64 11.05
CA ASP A 57 -4.96 -2.50 10.46
C ASP A 57 -4.99 -1.67 9.16
N ALA A 58 -5.89 -2.00 8.24
CA ALA A 58 -6.03 -1.28 6.98
C ALA A 58 -6.46 0.19 7.18
N ASN A 59 -7.28 0.49 8.19
CA ASN A 59 -7.63 1.87 8.54
C ASN A 59 -6.47 2.61 9.18
N ALA A 60 -5.70 1.99 10.08
CA ALA A 60 -4.49 2.59 10.66
C ALA A 60 -3.44 2.86 9.57
N SER A 61 -3.26 1.93 8.64
CA SER A 61 -2.43 2.10 7.46
C SER A 61 -2.90 3.26 6.57
N ALA A 62 -4.21 3.38 6.32
CA ALA A 62 -4.77 4.51 5.59
C ALA A 62 -4.53 5.84 6.35
N ALA A 63 -4.67 5.87 7.67
CA ALA A 63 -4.43 7.07 8.47
C ALA A 63 -2.97 7.57 8.34
N ALA A 64 -1.99 6.68 8.31
CA ALA A 64 -0.59 7.06 8.10
C ALA A 64 -0.37 7.74 6.73
N TRP A 65 -1.01 7.26 5.67
CA TRP A 65 -0.98 7.92 4.36
C TRP A 65 -1.74 9.25 4.35
N PHE A 66 -2.84 9.34 5.10
CA PHE A 66 -3.60 10.59 5.25
C PHE A 66 -2.75 11.67 5.93
N GLU A 67 -2.06 11.34 7.02
CA GLU A 67 -1.19 12.27 7.76
C GLU A 67 -0.02 12.80 6.92
N ALA A 68 0.55 11.97 6.05
CA ALA A 68 1.61 12.37 5.15
C ALA A 68 1.11 13.16 3.92
N SER A 69 -0.19 13.19 3.69
CA SER A 69 -0.77 13.86 2.55
C SER A 69 -0.95 15.34 2.80
N GLU A 70 -0.70 16.08 1.74
CA GLU A 70 -0.89 17.51 1.69
C GLU A 70 -2.29 17.94 1.25
N LEU A 71 -3.15 17.00 0.87
CA LEU A 71 -4.50 17.28 0.38
C LEU A 71 -5.47 17.62 1.53
N PRO A 72 -6.51 18.41 1.25
CA PRO A 72 -7.53 18.70 2.25
C PRO A 72 -8.46 17.48 2.47
N VAL A 73 -9.13 17.43 3.63
CA VAL A 73 -10.00 16.31 4.04
C VAL A 73 -11.10 15.98 3.02
N GLU A 74 -11.58 16.98 2.27
CA GLU A 74 -12.61 16.80 1.24
C GLU A 74 -12.14 15.90 0.10
N ALA A 75 -10.84 15.85 -0.19
CA ALA A 75 -10.29 14.93 -1.21
C ALA A 75 -10.54 13.47 -0.81
N PHE A 76 -10.30 13.16 0.46
CA PHE A 76 -10.47 11.83 1.03
C PHE A 76 -11.94 11.45 1.14
N ASN A 77 -12.80 12.37 1.58
CA ASN A 77 -14.24 12.16 1.60
C ASN A 77 -14.81 11.89 0.20
N ALA A 78 -14.31 12.59 -0.83
CA ALA A 78 -14.70 12.36 -2.21
C ALA A 78 -14.21 11.00 -2.73
N ALA A 79 -12.97 10.62 -2.40
CA ALA A 79 -12.39 9.34 -2.80
C ALA A 79 -13.05 8.15 -2.09
N ASP A 80 -13.41 8.24 -0.82
CA ASP A 80 -14.13 7.19 -0.08
C ASP A 80 -15.48 6.86 -0.75
N LYS A 81 -16.20 7.89 -1.20
CA LYS A 81 -17.42 7.74 -1.99
C LYS A 81 -17.15 7.10 -3.36
N ALA A 82 -16.05 7.44 -4.02
CA ALA A 82 -15.66 6.85 -5.30
C ALA A 82 -15.31 5.35 -5.15
N ILE A 83 -14.54 5.01 -4.12
CA ILE A 83 -14.19 3.63 -3.74
C ILE A 83 -15.47 2.82 -3.50
N THR A 84 -16.39 3.34 -2.69
CA THR A 84 -17.65 2.65 -2.37
C THR A 84 -18.47 2.33 -3.61
N ARG A 85 -18.55 3.26 -4.57
CA ARG A 85 -19.24 3.01 -5.85
C ARG A 85 -18.50 1.98 -6.70
N ALA A 86 -17.19 2.13 -6.85
CA ALA A 86 -16.40 1.26 -7.71
C ALA A 86 -16.30 -0.19 -7.19
N LEU A 87 -16.43 -0.40 -5.87
CA LEU A 87 -16.48 -1.72 -5.26
C LEU A 87 -17.69 -2.56 -5.74
N GLN A 88 -18.77 -1.91 -6.17
CA GLN A 88 -19.97 -2.57 -6.71
C GLN A 88 -19.76 -3.11 -8.12
N THR A 89 -18.71 -2.69 -8.83
CA THR A 89 -18.42 -3.15 -10.19
C THR A 89 -18.01 -4.63 -10.17
N PRO A 90 -18.65 -5.51 -10.96
CA PRO A 90 -18.23 -6.90 -11.07
C PRO A 90 -16.80 -7.01 -11.60
N LEU A 91 -16.01 -7.91 -11.03
CA LEU A 91 -14.67 -8.27 -11.52
C LEU A 91 -14.57 -9.78 -11.55
N GLY A 92 -14.22 -10.33 -12.70
CA GLY A 92 -14.13 -11.77 -12.92
C GLY A 92 -12.77 -12.18 -13.49
N GLY A 93 -12.53 -13.48 -13.47
CA GLY A 93 -11.32 -14.10 -14.01
C GLY A 93 -11.53 -15.60 -14.14
N THR A 94 -10.44 -16.33 -14.36
CA THR A 94 -10.49 -17.79 -14.54
C THR A 94 -10.72 -18.55 -13.24
N ALA A 95 -10.38 -17.97 -12.08
CA ALA A 95 -10.65 -18.56 -10.78
C ALA A 95 -12.03 -18.17 -10.27
N LYS A 96 -12.67 -19.05 -9.48
CA LYS A 96 -13.92 -18.76 -8.78
C LYS A 96 -13.65 -17.85 -7.58
N SER A 97 -13.56 -16.55 -7.81
CA SER A 97 -13.34 -15.51 -6.80
C SER A 97 -13.92 -14.18 -7.25
N ASP A 98 -14.25 -13.32 -6.29
CA ASP A 98 -14.70 -11.94 -6.54
C ASP A 98 -13.54 -10.95 -6.74
N TYR A 99 -12.30 -11.42 -6.61
CA TYR A 99 -11.08 -10.63 -6.83
C TYR A 99 -11.05 -9.29 -6.06
N ARG A 100 -11.65 -9.25 -4.85
CA ARG A 100 -11.87 -8.00 -4.10
C ARG A 100 -10.56 -7.22 -3.84
N VAL A 101 -9.48 -7.91 -3.52
CA VAL A 101 -8.14 -7.30 -3.31
C VAL A 101 -7.60 -6.69 -4.60
N LEU A 102 -7.68 -7.42 -5.72
CA LEU A 102 -7.29 -6.90 -7.04
C LEU A 102 -8.14 -5.69 -7.42
N LYS A 103 -9.45 -5.73 -7.13
CA LYS A 103 -10.36 -4.60 -7.35
C LYS A 103 -9.86 -3.35 -6.61
N CYS A 104 -9.38 -3.48 -5.37
CA CYS A 104 -8.81 -2.36 -4.63
C CYS A 104 -7.54 -1.78 -5.28
N ALA A 105 -6.64 -2.62 -5.79
CA ALA A 105 -5.46 -2.15 -6.52
C ALA A 105 -5.85 -1.40 -7.81
N LEU A 106 -6.87 -1.88 -8.53
CA LEU A 106 -7.38 -1.23 -9.74
C LEU A 106 -8.12 0.08 -9.44
N ILE A 107 -8.94 0.11 -8.39
CA ILE A 107 -9.66 1.32 -7.94
C ILE A 107 -8.66 2.41 -7.56
N ALA A 108 -7.64 2.09 -6.76
CA ALA A 108 -6.63 3.06 -6.32
C ALA A 108 -5.87 3.71 -7.50
N GLN A 109 -5.63 2.95 -8.56
CA GLN A 109 -4.94 3.41 -9.78
C GLN A 109 -5.91 3.95 -10.86
N SER A 110 -7.20 4.04 -10.56
CA SER A 110 -8.21 4.41 -11.55
C SER A 110 -8.13 5.89 -11.97
N PRO A 111 -8.58 6.23 -13.19
CA PRO A 111 -8.70 7.62 -13.63
C PRO A 111 -9.53 8.49 -12.69
N ASP A 112 -10.53 7.92 -12.02
CA ASP A 112 -11.39 8.65 -11.07
C ASP A 112 -10.60 9.12 -9.84
N ILE A 113 -9.76 8.26 -9.27
CA ILE A 113 -8.92 8.61 -8.11
C ILE A 113 -7.83 9.61 -8.53
N ASP A 114 -7.20 9.42 -9.68
CA ASP A 114 -6.24 10.39 -10.23
C ASP A 114 -6.88 11.76 -10.50
N ALA A 115 -8.09 11.80 -11.06
CA ALA A 115 -8.83 13.04 -11.29
C ALA A 115 -9.14 13.77 -9.98
N LEU A 116 -9.50 13.05 -8.91
CA LEU A 116 -9.69 13.62 -7.58
C LEU A 116 -8.40 14.22 -7.04
N TYR A 117 -7.27 13.50 -7.10
CA TYR A 117 -5.97 14.02 -6.70
C TYR A 117 -5.64 15.33 -7.43
N LYS A 118 -5.76 15.33 -8.76
CA LYS A 118 -5.51 16.49 -9.62
C LYS A 118 -6.41 17.67 -9.31
N ARG A 119 -7.69 17.43 -9.02
CA ARG A 119 -8.66 18.48 -8.67
C ARG A 119 -8.27 19.17 -7.36
N PHE A 120 -7.98 18.39 -6.32
CA PHE A 120 -7.73 18.94 -5.00
C PHE A 120 -6.32 19.51 -4.83
N SER A 121 -5.32 18.97 -5.53
CA SER A 121 -3.97 19.57 -5.58
C SER A 121 -3.99 20.94 -6.24
N ARG A 122 -4.71 21.11 -7.36
CA ARG A 122 -4.89 22.43 -7.99
C ARG A 122 -5.64 23.42 -7.10
N LYS A 123 -6.72 22.98 -6.45
CA LYS A 123 -7.49 23.85 -5.54
C LYS A 123 -6.62 24.35 -4.39
N LYS A 124 -5.80 23.46 -3.79
CA LYS A 124 -4.83 23.84 -2.76
C LYS A 124 -3.83 24.89 -3.28
N ALA A 125 -3.27 24.67 -4.46
CA ALA A 125 -2.33 25.62 -5.07
C ALA A 125 -2.95 27.00 -5.27
N ALA A 126 -4.20 27.08 -5.76
CA ALA A 126 -4.91 28.35 -5.92
C ALA A 126 -5.14 29.07 -4.59
N GLN A 127 -5.57 28.35 -3.55
CA GLN A 127 -5.77 28.93 -2.22
C GLN A 127 -4.46 29.37 -1.53
N GLY A 128 -3.33 28.76 -1.89
CA GLY A 128 -2.01 29.19 -1.43
C GLY A 128 -1.54 30.50 -2.08
N VAL A 129 -2.02 30.82 -3.28
CA VAL A 129 -1.66 32.06 -4.01
C VAL A 129 -2.45 33.27 -3.50
N GLU A 130 -3.68 33.06 -2.99
CA GLU A 130 -4.54 34.15 -2.48
C GLU A 130 -4.14 34.64 -1.06
N ASN A 131 -3.20 33.98 -0.40
CA ASN A 131 -2.75 34.31 0.96
C ASN A 131 -1.41 35.08 1.00
N PHE A 132 -0.98 35.67 -0.13
CA PHE A 132 0.19 36.55 -0.27
C PHE A 132 -0.22 37.85 -0.98
#